data_AF-A0A8T5XDD1-F1
#
_entry.id   AF-A0A8T5XDD1-F1
#
_cell.length_a   1.000
_cell.length_b   1.000
_cell.length_c   1.000
_cell.angle_alpha   90.00
_cell.angle_beta   90.00
_cell.angle_gamma   90.00
#
_symmetry.space_group_name_H-M   'P 1'
#
loop_
_entity.id
_entity.type
_entity.pdbx_description
1 polymer ?
#
loop_
_entity_poly.entity_id
_entity_poly.type
_entity_poly.pdbx_seq_one_letter_code
_entity_poly.pdbx_strand_id
1 'polypeptide(L)'
;MGIGPSTKETTLHHFRDPLLDVVSDDKDIDLVGIAVLGTPQDNKEKYFVGGRVAQWAEALRADGVIISVDGWGNSHVDYANTIKEIGERNIPVVGLSFIGTQANFVVDNKYMDTIVDFNKSEEGIETEIVGENNVNNIDSRKALAFLKLKMNRE
;
A
#
# COMPACT_ATOMS: atom_id res chain seq x y z
N MET A 1 -9.11 6.55 17.63
CA MET A 1 -9.56 7.33 16.46
C MET A 1 -9.76 6.31 15.35
N GLY A 2 -10.99 6.20 14.86
CA GLY A 2 -11.49 5.02 14.13
C GLY A 2 -11.24 5.07 12.63
N ILE A 3 -11.74 4.03 11.97
CA ILE A 3 -11.79 3.88 10.52
C ILE A 3 -12.70 4.98 9.94
N GLY A 4 -12.13 5.95 9.23
CA GLY A 4 -12.88 7.01 8.55
C GLY A 4 -13.32 6.58 7.15
N PRO A 5 -14.50 7.00 6.67
CA PRO A 5 -15.01 6.59 5.36
C PRO A 5 -14.27 7.24 4.17
N SER A 6 -13.48 8.30 4.37
CA SER A 6 -12.82 8.99 3.27
C SER A 6 -11.75 8.19 2.57
N THR A 7 -11.08 7.27 3.28
CA THR A 7 -10.11 6.34 2.70
C THR A 7 -10.75 5.01 2.30
N LYS A 8 -12.06 4.84 2.51
CA LYS A 8 -12.73 3.56 2.28
C LYS A 8 -13.06 3.36 0.81
N GLU A 9 -12.49 2.31 0.29
CA GLU A 9 -12.74 1.88 -1.07
C GLU A 9 -14.12 1.22 -1.15
N THR A 10 -14.91 1.63 -2.14
CA THR A 10 -16.20 1.01 -2.41
C THR A 10 -16.01 -0.23 -3.27
N THR A 11 -17.00 -1.12 -3.31
CA THR A 11 -17.00 -2.23 -4.27
C THR A 11 -16.79 -1.75 -5.70
N LEU A 12 -17.35 -0.58 -6.06
CA LEU A 12 -17.12 0.05 -7.37
C LEU A 12 -15.64 0.41 -7.60
N HIS A 13 -14.95 0.87 -6.56
CA HIS A 13 -13.52 1.18 -6.64
C HIS A 13 -12.70 -0.08 -6.88
N HIS A 14 -12.96 -1.17 -6.15
CA HIS A 14 -12.25 -2.44 -6.38
C HIS A 14 -12.49 -3.02 -7.79
N PHE A 15 -13.69 -2.84 -8.37
CA PHE A 15 -13.98 -3.26 -9.75
C PHE A 15 -13.33 -2.35 -10.81
N ARG A 16 -12.87 -1.16 -10.42
CA ARG A 16 -12.26 -0.14 -11.29
C ARG A 16 -10.98 0.36 -10.64
N ASP A 17 -10.18 -0.58 -10.16
CA ASP A 17 -9.00 -0.29 -9.37
C ASP A 17 -7.95 0.39 -10.27
N PRO A 18 -7.64 1.68 -10.03
CA PRO A 18 -6.73 2.42 -10.91
C PRO A 18 -5.29 1.94 -10.78
N LEU A 19 -4.91 1.32 -9.67
CA LEU A 19 -3.58 0.74 -9.50
C LEU A 19 -3.47 -0.50 -10.38
N LEU A 20 -4.50 -1.35 -10.39
CA LEU A 20 -4.52 -2.52 -11.25
C LEU A 20 -4.48 -2.11 -12.73
N ASP A 21 -5.33 -1.18 -13.16
CA ASP A 21 -5.35 -0.68 -14.54
C ASP A 21 -3.96 -0.16 -14.97
N VAL A 22 -3.32 0.66 -14.12
CA VAL A 22 -2.01 1.25 -14.42
C VAL A 22 -0.90 0.19 -14.49
N VAL A 23 -0.90 -0.79 -13.59
CA VAL A 23 0.14 -1.83 -13.54
C VAL A 23 -0.06 -2.84 -14.66
N SER A 24 -1.29 -3.26 -14.97
CA SER A 24 -1.55 -4.25 -16.01
C SER A 24 -1.37 -3.72 -17.44
N ASP A 25 -1.54 -2.41 -17.64
CA ASP A 25 -1.37 -1.76 -18.94
C ASP A 25 0.08 -1.33 -19.23
N ASP A 26 0.97 -1.43 -18.24
CA ASP A 26 2.37 -1.05 -18.39
C ASP A 26 3.13 -2.06 -19.26
N LYS A 27 4.00 -1.55 -20.15
CA LYS A 27 4.73 -2.39 -21.12
C LYS A 27 6.09 -2.87 -20.63
N ASP A 28 6.58 -2.34 -19.52
CA ASP A 28 7.89 -2.67 -18.98
C ASP A 28 7.80 -3.62 -17.78
N ILE A 29 6.59 -3.92 -17.29
CA ILE A 29 6.36 -4.72 -16.08
C ILE A 29 5.30 -5.80 -16.37
N ASP A 30 5.56 -7.01 -15.88
CA ASP A 30 4.60 -8.11 -15.89
C ASP A 30 3.90 -8.23 -14.53
N LEU A 31 2.57 -8.11 -14.50
CA LEU A 31 1.79 -8.34 -13.29
C LEU A 31 1.72 -9.83 -12.95
N VAL A 32 2.48 -10.25 -11.93
CA VAL A 32 2.54 -11.66 -11.49
C VAL A 32 1.33 -12.09 -10.67
N GLY A 33 0.73 -11.17 -9.89
CA GLY A 33 -0.46 -11.50 -9.09
C GLY A 33 -0.92 -10.39 -8.15
N ILE A 34 -2.07 -10.63 -7.53
CA ILE A 34 -2.69 -9.74 -6.54
C ILE A 34 -2.90 -10.54 -5.25
N ALA A 35 -2.47 -9.98 -4.11
CA ALA A 35 -2.72 -10.55 -2.79
C ALA A 35 -3.62 -9.62 -1.98
N VAL A 36 -4.75 -10.16 -1.50
CA VAL A 36 -5.63 -9.43 -0.58
C VAL A 36 -5.26 -9.82 0.85
N LEU A 37 -4.76 -8.86 1.61
CA LEU A 37 -4.40 -9.03 3.01
C LEU A 37 -5.54 -8.52 3.88
N GLY A 38 -6.10 -9.37 4.73
CA GLY A 38 -6.98 -8.87 5.80
C GLY A 38 -6.17 -8.08 6.82
N THR A 39 -6.82 -7.17 7.55
CA THR A 39 -6.23 -6.45 8.69
C THR A 39 -6.68 -7.12 10.00
N PRO A 40 -5.88 -8.00 10.61
CA PRO A 40 -6.26 -8.65 11.86
C PRO A 40 -6.30 -7.64 13.01
N GLN A 41 -7.14 -7.90 14.00
CA GLN A 41 -7.16 -7.07 15.22
C GLN A 41 -5.96 -7.39 16.13
N ASP A 42 -5.64 -8.67 16.30
CA ASP A 42 -4.57 -9.12 17.19
C ASP A 42 -3.18 -8.92 16.58
N ASN A 43 -2.23 -8.43 17.37
CA ASN A 43 -0.88 -8.13 16.91
C ASN A 43 -0.14 -9.37 16.39
N LYS A 44 -0.29 -10.54 17.02
CA LYS A 44 0.37 -11.77 16.57
C LYS A 44 -0.08 -12.12 15.15
N GLU A 45 -1.36 -11.98 14.87
CA GLU A 45 -1.92 -12.22 13.55
C GLU A 45 -1.46 -11.17 12.54
N LYS A 46 -1.33 -9.89 12.93
CA LYS A 46 -0.75 -8.84 12.07
C LYS A 46 0.67 -9.18 11.61
N TYR A 47 1.51 -9.68 12.53
CA TYR A 47 2.86 -10.13 12.20
C TYR A 47 2.86 -11.37 11.30
N PHE A 48 1.97 -12.33 11.61
CA PHE A 48 1.83 -13.57 10.84
C PHE A 48 1.45 -13.30 9.39
N VAL A 49 0.42 -12.48 9.15
CA VAL A 49 -0.08 -12.25 7.78
C VAL A 49 0.95 -11.51 6.91
N GLY A 50 1.67 -10.53 7.48
CA GLY A 50 2.73 -9.82 6.74
C GLY A 50 3.88 -10.75 6.33
N GLY A 51 4.30 -11.66 7.23
CA GLY A 51 5.31 -12.66 6.92
C GLY A 51 4.87 -13.67 5.85
N ARG A 52 3.55 -13.97 5.76
CA ARG A 52 3.00 -14.85 4.71
C ARG A 52 3.00 -14.19 3.35
N VAL A 53 2.61 -12.92 3.26
CA VAL A 53 2.66 -12.16 1.99
C VAL A 53 4.10 -12.07 1.48
N ALA A 54 5.05 -11.78 2.35
CA ALA A 54 6.46 -11.69 1.97
C ALA A 54 7.02 -13.04 1.48
N GLN A 55 6.64 -14.16 2.13
CA GLN A 55 6.99 -15.51 1.66
C GLN A 55 6.41 -15.81 0.27
N TRP A 56 5.18 -15.36 -0.02
CA TRP A 56 4.60 -15.52 -1.35
C TRP A 56 5.31 -14.67 -2.40
N ALA A 57 5.61 -13.40 -2.10
CA ALA A 57 6.36 -12.53 -3.01
C ALA A 57 7.73 -13.14 -3.37
N GLU A 58 8.45 -13.66 -2.38
CA GLU A 58 9.73 -14.36 -2.57
C GLU A 58 9.58 -15.65 -3.38
N ALA A 59 8.59 -16.49 -3.05
CA ALA A 59 8.35 -17.75 -3.77
C ALA A 59 7.94 -17.53 -5.24
N LEU A 60 7.22 -16.45 -5.52
CA LEU A 60 6.87 -16.01 -6.87
C LEU A 60 8.04 -15.36 -7.61
N ARG A 61 9.13 -15.05 -6.90
CA ARG A 61 10.29 -14.29 -7.40
C ARG A 61 9.87 -12.93 -7.94
N ALA A 62 9.03 -12.23 -7.19
CA ALA A 62 8.62 -10.88 -7.55
C ALA A 62 9.82 -9.93 -7.53
N ASP A 63 10.05 -9.21 -8.62
CA ASP A 63 11.11 -8.19 -8.70
C ASP A 63 10.77 -6.92 -7.91
N GLY A 64 9.50 -6.74 -7.55
CA GLY A 64 9.04 -5.61 -6.77
C GLY A 64 7.59 -5.75 -6.31
N VAL A 65 7.21 -5.00 -5.28
CA VAL A 65 5.85 -5.02 -4.71
C VAL A 65 5.32 -3.60 -4.53
N ILE A 66 4.07 -3.38 -4.94
CA ILE A 66 3.26 -2.23 -4.51
C ILE A 66 2.28 -2.73 -3.45
N ILE A 67 2.20 -2.05 -2.32
CA ILE A 67 1.23 -2.32 -1.26
C ILE A 67 0.38 -1.08 -0.99
N SER A 68 -0.94 -1.23 -0.97
CA SER A 68 -1.89 -0.18 -0.59
C SER A 68 -2.59 -0.51 0.72
N VAL A 69 -2.96 0.53 1.48
CA VAL A 69 -3.77 0.39 2.68
C VAL A 69 -4.86 1.47 2.69
N ASP A 70 -6.10 1.03 2.87
CA ASP A 70 -7.30 1.87 2.91
C ASP A 70 -7.68 2.26 4.37
N GLY A 71 -6.80 1.96 5.32
CA GLY A 71 -6.99 2.08 6.75
C GLY A 71 -5.90 2.90 7.42
N TRP A 72 -6.22 3.41 8.61
CA TRP A 72 -5.35 4.31 9.36
C TRP A 72 -5.30 3.89 10.84
N GLY A 73 -4.17 4.15 11.52
CA GLY A 73 -4.00 3.79 12.92
C GLY A 73 -3.59 2.33 13.11
N ASN A 74 -4.45 1.49 13.71
CA ASN A 74 -4.13 0.09 14.00
C ASN A 74 -3.75 -0.71 12.74
N SER A 75 -4.35 -0.39 11.59
CA SER A 75 -4.03 -1.03 10.30
C SER A 75 -2.62 -0.73 9.80
N HIS A 76 -1.99 0.34 10.30
CA HIS A 76 -0.60 0.64 9.94
C HIS A 76 0.39 -0.35 10.54
N VAL A 77 0.01 -1.10 11.59
CA VAL A 77 0.90 -2.07 12.22
C VAL A 77 1.18 -3.26 11.28
N ASP A 78 0.15 -3.85 10.69
CA ASP A 78 0.29 -4.91 9.69
C ASP A 78 0.85 -4.38 8.36
N TYR A 79 0.46 -3.18 7.93
CA TYR A 79 1.03 -2.54 6.74
C TYR A 79 2.55 -2.34 6.87
N ALA A 80 3.01 -1.69 7.95
CA ALA A 80 4.42 -1.46 8.20
C ALA A 80 5.18 -2.78 8.35
N ASN A 81 4.61 -3.76 9.04
CA ASN A 81 5.23 -5.07 9.17
C ASN A 81 5.35 -5.79 7.82
N THR A 82 4.32 -5.73 6.97
CA THR A 82 4.35 -6.35 5.64
C THR A 82 5.45 -5.72 4.77
N ILE A 83 5.57 -4.39 4.78
CA ILE A 83 6.66 -3.67 4.11
C ILE A 83 8.02 -4.14 4.63
N LYS A 84 8.16 -4.26 5.96
CA LYS A 84 9.40 -4.74 6.59
C LYS A 84 9.76 -6.14 6.13
N GLU A 85 8.82 -7.08 6.19
CA GLU A 85 9.04 -8.49 5.82
C GLU A 85 9.42 -8.65 4.34
N ILE A 86 8.81 -7.86 3.45
CA ILE A 86 9.17 -7.81 2.02
C ILE A 86 10.58 -7.25 1.85
N GLY A 87 10.87 -6.11 2.49
CA GLY A 87 12.17 -5.45 2.40
C GLY A 87 13.33 -6.27 2.99
N GLU A 88 13.10 -7.04 4.05
CA GLU A 88 14.10 -7.96 4.63
C GLU A 88 14.49 -9.10 3.68
N ARG A 89 13.66 -9.40 2.68
CA ARG A 89 13.94 -10.36 1.61
C ARG A 89 14.59 -9.73 0.39
N ASN A 90 15.01 -8.47 0.48
CA ASN A 90 15.60 -7.68 -0.61
C ASN A 90 14.66 -7.53 -1.82
N ILE A 91 13.35 -7.47 -1.58
CA ILE A 91 12.37 -7.16 -2.63
C ILE A 91 12.03 -5.66 -2.54
N PRO A 92 12.27 -4.86 -3.58
CA PRO A 92 11.85 -3.47 -3.65
C PRO A 92 10.37 -3.31 -3.36
N VAL A 93 10.03 -2.37 -2.46
CA VAL A 93 8.64 -2.13 -2.06
C VAL A 93 8.31 -0.64 -2.10
N VAL A 94 7.11 -0.33 -2.61
CA VAL A 94 6.51 1.00 -2.60
C VAL A 94 5.13 0.92 -1.97
N GLY A 95 4.86 1.84 -1.06
CA GLY A 95 3.59 1.91 -0.35
C GLY A 95 2.64 2.98 -0.89
N LEU A 96 1.34 2.78 -0.72
CA LEU A 96 0.26 3.75 -0.89
C LEU A 96 -0.51 3.83 0.42
N SER A 97 -0.56 5.01 1.04
CA SER A 97 -1.33 5.25 2.27
C SER A 97 -1.86 6.67 2.28
N PHE A 98 -2.99 6.88 2.94
CA PHE A 98 -3.38 8.20 3.41
C PHE A 98 -2.43 8.62 4.54
N ILE A 99 -1.74 9.76 4.37
CA ILE A 99 -0.88 10.34 5.40
C ILE A 99 -1.45 11.69 5.82
N GLY A 100 -1.61 12.61 4.86
CA GLY A 100 -2.14 13.95 5.13
C GLY A 100 -1.32 14.72 6.18
N THR A 101 -1.98 15.62 6.90
CA THR A 101 -1.42 16.41 8.01
C THR A 101 -1.93 15.97 9.37
N GLN A 102 -3.02 15.19 9.40
CA GLN A 102 -3.73 14.82 10.63
C GLN A 102 -2.87 14.04 11.62
N ALA A 103 -2.06 13.09 11.15
CA ALA A 103 -1.15 12.33 12.00
C ALA A 103 -0.17 11.46 11.21
N ASN A 104 0.92 11.08 11.89
CA ASN A 104 1.96 10.19 11.36
C ASN A 104 1.58 8.70 11.49
N PHE A 105 2.36 7.84 10.85
CA PHE A 105 2.28 6.40 11.05
C PHE A 105 2.41 6.03 12.54
N VAL A 106 1.61 5.05 12.98
CA VAL A 106 1.68 4.51 14.35
C VAL A 106 3.01 3.81 14.61
N VAL A 107 3.55 3.17 13.57
CA VAL A 107 4.84 2.50 13.56
C VAL A 107 5.49 2.70 12.20
N ASP A 108 6.82 2.82 12.17
CA ASP A 108 7.61 2.92 10.96
C ASP A 108 8.76 1.90 10.95
N ASN A 109 9.44 1.78 9.82
CA ASN A 109 10.67 1.03 9.70
C ASN A 109 11.49 1.53 8.48
N LYS A 110 12.76 1.11 8.41
CA LYS A 110 13.70 1.56 7.37
C LYS A 110 13.30 1.23 5.93
N TYR A 111 12.35 0.31 5.70
CA TYR A 111 11.86 -0.07 4.38
C TYR A 111 10.62 0.72 3.94
N MET A 112 10.07 1.57 4.82
CA MET A 112 9.00 2.52 4.50
C MET A 112 9.57 3.83 3.93
N ASP A 113 10.66 3.74 3.16
CA ASP A 113 11.39 4.88 2.57
C ASP A 113 10.69 5.46 1.33
N THR A 114 9.65 4.81 0.81
CA THR A 114 8.90 5.27 -0.36
C THR A 114 7.41 4.97 -0.20
N ILE A 115 6.69 5.94 0.36
CA ILE A 115 5.24 5.89 0.49
C ILE A 115 4.63 7.04 -0.32
N VAL A 116 3.73 6.72 -1.24
CA VAL A 116 2.95 7.69 -1.99
C VAL A 116 1.74 8.06 -1.14
N ASP A 117 1.70 9.32 -0.70
CA ASP A 117 0.52 9.89 -0.06
C ASP A 117 -0.57 10.14 -1.11
N PHE A 118 -1.75 9.57 -0.87
CA PHE A 118 -2.91 9.74 -1.74
C PHE A 118 -3.97 10.69 -1.14
N ASN A 119 -3.67 11.42 -0.07
CA ASN A 119 -4.56 12.47 0.46
C ASN A 119 -5.05 13.43 -0.66
N LYS A 120 -6.36 13.65 -0.70
CA LYS A 120 -7.09 14.56 -1.59
C LYS A 120 -7.78 15.69 -0.85
N SER A 121 -7.98 15.55 0.47
CA SER A 121 -8.51 16.63 1.28
C SER A 121 -7.55 17.83 1.31
N GLU A 122 -8.10 19.04 1.19
CA GLU A 122 -7.30 20.28 1.20
C GLU A 122 -6.62 20.50 2.55
N GLU A 123 -7.31 20.14 3.64
CA GLU A 123 -6.79 20.28 5.00
C GLU A 123 -5.81 19.15 5.39
N GLY A 124 -5.76 18.06 4.63
CA GLY A 124 -4.93 16.89 4.95
C GLY A 124 -5.51 16.01 6.05
N ILE A 125 -6.83 16.00 6.20
CA ILE A 125 -7.55 15.29 7.27
C ILE A 125 -8.58 14.31 6.71
N GLU A 126 -9.02 13.40 7.55
CA GLU A 126 -10.17 12.54 7.32
C GLU A 126 -11.44 13.42 7.38
N THR A 127 -12.20 13.46 6.28
CA THR A 127 -13.34 14.37 6.09
C THR A 127 -14.72 13.73 6.28
N GLU A 128 -14.75 12.44 6.59
CA GLU A 128 -15.94 11.60 6.64
C GLU A 128 -16.72 11.49 5.30
N ILE A 129 -16.14 11.97 4.19
CA ILE A 129 -16.73 11.89 2.85
C ILE A 129 -16.28 10.60 2.18
N VAL A 130 -17.19 9.64 2.02
CA VAL A 130 -16.91 8.30 1.45
C VAL A 130 -16.07 8.39 0.16
N GLY A 131 -14.90 7.78 0.19
CA GLY A 131 -14.02 7.60 -0.98
C GLY A 131 -13.37 8.88 -1.53
N GLU A 132 -13.42 9.99 -0.79
CA GLU A 132 -12.73 11.24 -1.18
C GLU A 132 -11.23 11.02 -1.38
N ASN A 133 -10.61 10.24 -0.50
CA ASN A 133 -9.19 9.93 -0.48
C ASN A 133 -8.87 8.58 -1.14
N ASN A 134 -9.70 8.09 -2.06
CA ASN A 134 -9.36 6.87 -2.80
C ASN A 134 -8.13 7.10 -3.70
N VAL A 135 -7.34 6.04 -3.88
CA VAL A 135 -6.23 6.02 -4.83
C VAL A 135 -6.76 6.39 -6.21
N ASN A 136 -6.03 7.22 -6.97
CA ASN A 136 -6.38 7.51 -8.35
C ASN A 136 -5.25 7.15 -9.33
N ASN A 137 -5.48 7.43 -10.62
CA ASN A 137 -4.52 7.10 -11.68
C ASN A 137 -3.16 7.80 -11.50
N ILE A 138 -3.13 9.04 -10.99
CA ILE A 138 -1.88 9.77 -10.75
C ILE A 138 -1.09 9.13 -9.60
N ASP A 139 -1.76 8.76 -8.52
CA ASP A 139 -1.11 8.10 -7.38
C ASP A 139 -0.54 6.74 -7.78
N SER A 140 -1.32 5.98 -8.56
CA SER A 140 -0.93 4.68 -9.10
C SER A 140 0.30 4.78 -10.02
N ARG A 141 0.31 5.78 -10.92
CA ARG A 141 1.45 6.06 -11.79
C ARG A 141 2.70 6.46 -11.02
N LYS A 142 2.55 7.26 -9.96
CA LYS A 142 3.67 7.61 -9.07
C LYS A 142 4.22 6.35 -8.38
N ALA A 143 3.34 5.52 -7.83
CA ALA A 143 3.75 4.29 -7.15
C ALA A 143 4.52 3.35 -8.09
N LEU A 144 4.00 3.14 -9.31
CA LEU A 144 4.67 2.33 -10.33
C LEU A 144 6.02 2.94 -10.76
N ALA A 145 6.07 4.24 -11.00
CA ALA A 145 7.32 4.92 -11.38
C ALA A 145 8.38 4.80 -10.28
N PHE A 146 8.00 4.98 -9.01
CA PHE A 146 8.90 4.78 -7.89
C PHE A 146 9.37 3.34 -7.78
N LEU A 147 8.50 2.37 -8.01
CA LEU A 147 8.88 0.96 -7.94
C LEU A 147 9.92 0.64 -9.03
N LYS A 148 9.67 1.06 -10.28
CA LYS A 148 10.63 0.93 -11.38
C LYS A 148 12.00 1.54 -11.05
N LEU A 149 12.00 2.73 -10.44
CA LEU A 149 13.23 3.38 -10.01
C LEU A 149 13.97 2.60 -8.91
N LYS A 150 13.25 1.95 -7.99
CA LYS A 150 13.86 1.11 -6.94
C LYS A 150 14.40 -0.21 -7.51
N MET A 151 13.70 -0.82 -8.46
CA MET A 151 14.16 -2.04 -9.17
C MET A 151 15.42 -1.79 -9.99
N ASN A 152 15.59 -0.59 -10.56
CA ASN A 152 16.76 -0.22 -11.37
C ASN A 152 17.99 0.24 -10.57
N ARG A 153 17.94 0.24 -9.22
CA ARG A 153 19.02 0.77 -8.37
C ARG A 153 20.11 -0.26 -8.03
N GLU A 154 20.08 -1.45 -8.64
CA GLU A 154 21.07 -2.52 -8.47
C GLU A 154 22.01 -2.67 -9.67
#